data_AF-A0A9P7V268-F1
#
_entry.id   AF-A0A9P7V268-F1
#
_cell.length_a   1.000
_cell.length_b   1.000
_cell.length_c   1.000
_cell.angle_alpha   90.00
_cell.angle_beta   90.00
_cell.angle_gamma   90.00
#
_symmetry.space_group_name_H-M   'P 1'
#
loop_
_entity.id
_entity.type
_entity.pdbx_description
1 polymer ?
#
loop_
_entity_poly.entity_id
_entity_poly.type
_entity_poly.pdbx_seq_one_letter_code
_entity_poly.pdbx_strand_id
1 'polypeptide(L)'
;MVLSWIWLTGHIDLNDGTDEGDKVLKEVWAKSRAKAARAREEVMLIQEEMQRTLRFLGWKAQWWRSRVDSRTVNVNQGLQEGLQSYMHKQEHFLRRLEHKWRIMWSVPLEDPMDKEGNSEEDPDNNEEDDEEDDNNIDNEEYRDEESAEGSV
;
A
#
# COMPACT_ATOMS: atom_id res chain seq x y z
N MET A 1 37.38 21.71 19.95
CA MET A 1 36.28 20.90 19.37
C MET A 1 36.89 19.93 18.38
N VAL A 2 36.67 18.63 18.56
CA VAL A 2 37.21 17.60 17.66
C VAL A 2 36.15 17.31 16.60
N LEU A 3 36.49 17.42 15.32
CA LEU A 3 35.56 17.03 14.24
C LEU A 3 35.34 15.51 14.28
N SER A 4 34.10 15.09 14.08
CA SER A 4 33.74 13.68 13.97
C SER A 4 34.48 13.04 12.78
N TRP A 5 34.99 11.81 12.98
CA TRP A 5 35.63 10.95 11.97
C TRP A 5 34.83 10.91 10.66
N ILE A 6 33.49 10.96 10.74
CA ILE A 6 32.61 10.80 9.58
C ILE A 6 32.69 12.02 8.64
N TRP A 7 33.12 13.15 9.17
CA TRP A 7 33.39 14.38 8.40
C TRP A 7 34.88 14.53 8.04
N LEU A 8 35.71 13.56 8.44
CA LEU A 8 37.09 13.42 7.97
C LEU A 8 37.07 12.66 6.64
N THR A 9 36.32 13.15 5.66
CA THR A 9 36.39 12.62 4.30
C THR A 9 37.76 12.99 3.76
N GLY A 10 38.70 12.05 3.78
CA GLY A 10 40.02 12.25 3.18
C GLY A 10 39.85 12.76 1.76
N HIS A 11 40.52 13.86 1.42
CA HIS A 11 40.54 14.38 0.06
C HIS A 11 41.18 13.31 -0.82
N ILE A 12 40.38 12.59 -1.60
CA ILE A 12 40.88 11.60 -2.55
C ILE A 12 41.31 12.39 -3.78
N ASP A 13 42.61 12.61 -3.92
CA ASP A 13 43.19 13.22 -5.11
C ASP A 13 43.08 12.23 -6.29
N LEU A 14 41.97 12.31 -7.03
CA LEU A 14 41.70 11.50 -8.23
C LEU A 14 42.73 11.71 -9.37
N ASN A 15 43.63 12.69 -9.23
CA ASN A 15 44.66 13.03 -10.21
C ASN A 15 46.06 12.52 -9.83
N ASP A 16 46.21 11.84 -8.69
CA ASP A 16 47.52 11.32 -8.21
C ASP A 16 47.98 10.08 -9.02
N GLY A 17 47.15 9.55 -9.91
CA GLY A 17 47.48 8.37 -10.73
C GLY A 17 47.76 7.10 -9.91
N THR A 18 47.47 7.12 -8.61
CA THR A 18 47.67 6.02 -7.68
C THR A 18 46.47 5.07 -7.69
N ASP A 19 46.75 3.77 -7.62
CA ASP A 19 45.78 2.66 -7.60
C ASP A 19 44.75 2.79 -6.44
N GLU A 20 45.03 3.63 -5.44
CA GLU A 20 44.16 3.87 -4.29
C GLU A 20 42.91 4.71 -4.64
N GLY A 21 43.05 5.75 -5.46
CA GLY A 21 41.92 6.55 -5.93
C GLY A 21 40.96 5.73 -6.82
N ASP A 22 41.53 4.88 -7.67
CA ASP A 22 40.77 3.95 -8.52
C ASP A 22 40.02 2.89 -7.71
N LYS A 23 40.61 2.37 -6.62
CA LYS A 23 39.93 1.44 -5.71
C LYS A 23 38.74 2.08 -5.04
N VAL A 24 38.90 3.29 -4.49
CA VAL A 24 37.79 3.98 -3.82
C VAL A 24 36.67 4.29 -4.81
N LEU A 25 36.99 4.72 -6.03
CA LEU A 25 35.99 4.96 -7.07
C LEU A 25 35.24 3.67 -7.44
N LYS A 26 35.96 2.55 -7.61
CA LYS A 26 35.35 1.22 -7.87
C LYS A 26 34.44 0.79 -6.72
N GLU A 27 34.84 1.01 -5.47
CA GLU A 27 34.03 0.71 -4.30
C GLU A 27 32.75 1.55 -4.25
N VAL A 28 32.86 2.86 -4.46
CA VAL A 28 31.70 3.76 -4.46
C VAL A 28 30.75 3.39 -5.59
N TRP A 29 31.29 3.12 -6.78
CA TRP A 29 30.50 2.66 -7.92
C TRP A 29 29.79 1.33 -7.62
N ALA A 30 30.51 0.35 -7.05
CA ALA A 30 29.94 -0.94 -6.68
C ALA A 30 28.83 -0.78 -5.62
N LYS A 31 29.04 0.06 -4.60
CA LYS A 31 28.05 0.36 -3.56
C LYS A 31 26.79 1.03 -4.15
N SER A 32 26.97 2.04 -5.00
CA SER A 32 25.86 2.72 -5.66
C SER A 32 25.09 1.78 -6.59
N ARG A 33 25.80 0.95 -7.36
CA ARG A 33 25.18 -0.06 -8.22
C ARG A 33 24.41 -1.12 -7.43
N ALA A 34 24.95 -1.58 -6.31
CA ALA A 34 24.27 -2.53 -5.42
C ALA A 34 22.98 -1.93 -4.82
N LYS A 35 23.00 -0.65 -4.42
CA LYS A 35 21.80 0.06 -3.97
C LYS A 35 20.76 0.19 -5.09
N ALA A 36 21.18 0.55 -6.30
CA ALA A 36 20.27 0.65 -7.44
C ALA A 36 19.64 -0.71 -7.80
N ALA A 37 20.43 -1.80 -7.76
CA ALA A 37 19.94 -3.15 -7.98
C ALA A 37 18.90 -3.55 -6.92
N ARG A 38 19.18 -3.30 -5.63
CA ARG A 38 18.24 -3.57 -4.54
C ARG A 38 16.96 -2.76 -4.67
N ALA A 39 17.05 -1.46 -4.95
CA ALA A 39 15.87 -0.61 -5.12
C ALA A 39 14.98 -1.13 -6.26
N ARG A 40 15.59 -1.63 -7.35
CA ARG A 40 14.84 -2.25 -8.45
C ARG A 40 14.12 -3.54 -8.01
N GLU A 41 14.79 -4.40 -7.23
CA GLU A 41 14.17 -5.60 -6.67
C GLU A 41 12.99 -5.25 -5.74
N GLU A 42 13.16 -4.25 -4.87
CA GLU A 42 12.12 -3.78 -3.96
C GLU A 42 10.88 -3.27 -4.71
N VAL A 43 11.07 -2.49 -5.79
CA VAL A 43 9.96 -2.04 -6.64
C VAL A 43 9.19 -3.22 -7.25
N MET A 44 9.91 -4.25 -7.73
CA MET A 44 9.28 -5.45 -8.27
C MET A 44 8.48 -6.21 -7.19
N LEU A 45 9.03 -6.34 -5.98
CA LEU A 45 8.34 -6.99 -4.86
C LEU A 45 7.09 -6.24 -4.44
N ILE A 46 7.15 -4.91 -4.38
CA ILE A 46 5.99 -4.07 -4.04
C ILE A 46 4.89 -4.26 -5.09
N GLN A 47 5.22 -4.27 -6.38
CA GLN A 47 4.26 -4.54 -7.44
C GLN A 47 3.60 -5.92 -7.32
N GLU A 48 4.38 -6.94 -6.95
CA GLU A 48 3.83 -8.28 -6.71
C GLU A 48 2.89 -8.30 -5.50
N GLU A 49 3.26 -7.64 -4.40
CA GLU A 49 2.41 -7.56 -3.21
C GLU A 49 1.13 -6.76 -3.47
N MET A 50 1.17 -5.70 -4.28
CA MET A 50 -0.02 -5.00 -4.77
C MET A 50 -0.95 -5.95 -5.55
N GLN A 51 -0.41 -6.80 -6.42
CA GLN A 51 -1.24 -7.79 -7.12
C GLN A 51 -1.79 -8.87 -6.19
N ARG A 52 -0.98 -9.34 -5.23
CA ARG A 52 -1.38 -10.36 -4.25
C ARG A 52 -2.51 -9.85 -3.35
N THR A 53 -2.42 -8.61 -2.88
CA THR A 53 -3.44 -7.98 -2.04
C THR A 53 -4.78 -7.83 -2.80
N LEU A 54 -4.78 -7.42 -4.07
CA LEU A 54 -6.00 -7.40 -4.89
C LEU A 54 -6.63 -8.80 -5.02
N ARG A 55 -5.81 -9.82 -5.33
CA ARG A 55 -6.29 -11.21 -5.41
C ARG A 55 -6.86 -11.70 -4.09
N PHE A 56 -6.20 -11.38 -2.98
CA PHE A 56 -6.64 -11.72 -1.65
C PHE A 56 -8.00 -11.10 -1.32
N LEU A 57 -8.20 -9.82 -1.62
CA LEU A 57 -9.48 -9.14 -1.40
C LEU A 57 -10.62 -9.79 -2.20
N GLY A 58 -10.38 -10.05 -3.49
CA GLY A 58 -11.36 -10.72 -4.35
C GLY A 58 -11.71 -12.12 -3.87
N TRP A 59 -10.71 -12.90 -3.45
CA TRP A 59 -10.91 -14.21 -2.83
C TRP A 59 -11.67 -14.12 -1.50
N LYS A 60 -11.32 -13.18 -0.63
CA LYS A 60 -11.97 -12.99 0.68
C LYS A 60 -13.44 -12.59 0.51
N ALA A 61 -13.77 -11.76 -0.48
CA ALA A 61 -15.14 -11.44 -0.83
C ALA A 61 -15.93 -12.70 -1.26
N GLN A 62 -15.37 -13.53 -2.13
CA GLN A 62 -16.00 -14.81 -2.52
C GLN A 62 -16.17 -15.75 -1.33
N TRP A 63 -15.19 -15.80 -0.43
CA TRP A 63 -15.27 -16.60 0.79
C TRP A 63 -16.44 -16.17 1.69
N TRP A 64 -16.70 -14.87 1.82
CA TRP A 64 -17.88 -14.38 2.54
C TRP A 64 -19.19 -14.82 1.87
N ARG A 65 -19.29 -14.79 0.53
CA ARG A 65 -20.46 -15.33 -0.19
C ARG A 65 -20.69 -16.80 0.10
N SER A 66 -19.67 -17.65 -0.04
CA SER A 66 -19.82 -19.09 0.23
C SER A 66 -20.21 -19.39 1.68
N ARG A 67 -19.84 -18.50 2.61
CA ARG A 67 -20.18 -18.63 4.03
C ARG A 67 -21.63 -18.24 4.34
N VAL A 68 -22.21 -17.30 3.58
CA VAL A 68 -23.65 -16.99 3.63
C VAL A 68 -24.46 -18.24 3.36
N ASP A 69 -24.14 -18.97 2.29
CA ASP A 69 -24.89 -20.16 1.89
C ASP A 69 -24.77 -21.32 2.91
N SER A 70 -23.66 -21.38 3.64
CA SER A 70 -23.35 -22.49 4.55
C SER A 70 -23.92 -22.34 5.97
N ARG A 71 -24.12 -21.11 6.47
CA ARG A 71 -24.52 -20.85 7.88
C ARG A 71 -26.03 -20.75 8.11
N THR A 72 -26.84 -20.86 7.06
CA THR A 72 -28.31 -20.67 7.09
C THR A 72 -29.09 -21.90 7.57
N VAL A 73 -28.44 -23.06 7.74
CA VAL A 73 -29.13 -24.35 7.91
C VAL A 73 -29.70 -24.57 9.32
N ASN A 74 -29.26 -23.85 10.36
CA ASN A 74 -29.60 -24.17 11.77
C ASN A 74 -29.78 -22.95 12.70
N VAL A 75 -30.17 -21.78 12.17
CA VAL A 75 -30.24 -20.53 12.96
C VAL A 75 -31.66 -19.96 12.98
N ASN A 76 -32.05 -19.30 14.07
CA ASN A 76 -33.31 -18.55 14.15
C ASN A 76 -33.40 -17.52 13.00
N GLN A 77 -34.57 -17.40 12.38
CA GLN A 77 -34.80 -16.55 11.20
C GLN A 77 -34.29 -15.10 11.38
N GLY A 78 -34.57 -14.47 12.52
CA GLY A 78 -34.12 -13.07 12.74
C GLY A 78 -32.59 -12.94 12.82
N LEU A 79 -31.91 -13.93 13.41
CA LEU A 79 -30.45 -13.97 13.48
C LEU A 79 -29.83 -14.33 12.12
N GLN A 80 -30.52 -15.14 11.31
CA GLN A 80 -30.12 -15.47 9.96
C GLN A 80 -30.13 -14.23 9.06
N GLU A 81 -31.21 -13.45 9.08
CA GLU A 81 -31.32 -12.20 8.29
C GLU A 81 -30.22 -11.19 8.67
N GLY A 82 -29.96 -11.02 9.98
CA GLY A 82 -28.87 -10.18 10.46
C GLY A 82 -27.50 -10.65 9.97
N LEU A 83 -27.22 -11.95 10.07
CA LEU A 83 -25.95 -12.52 9.63
C LEU A 83 -25.74 -12.41 8.12
N GLN A 84 -26.78 -12.66 7.33
CA GLN A 84 -26.73 -12.47 5.88
C GLN A 84 -26.45 -11.01 5.52
N SER A 85 -27.17 -10.08 6.15
CA SER A 85 -26.96 -8.64 5.91
C SER A 85 -25.52 -8.20 6.21
N TYR A 86 -24.94 -8.71 7.31
CA TYR A 86 -23.56 -8.41 7.70
C TYR A 86 -22.55 -8.98 6.69
N MET A 87 -22.72 -10.23 6.28
CA MET A 87 -21.81 -10.86 5.32
C MET A 87 -21.87 -10.20 3.95
N HIS A 88 -23.05 -9.80 3.48
CA HIS A 88 -23.21 -9.03 2.25
C HIS A 88 -22.54 -7.65 2.34
N LYS A 89 -22.69 -6.95 3.47
CA LYS A 89 -21.96 -5.70 3.73
C LYS A 89 -20.45 -5.91 3.66
N GLN A 90 -19.94 -6.98 4.27
CA GLN A 90 -18.51 -7.27 4.30
C GLN A 90 -17.96 -7.63 2.92
N GLU A 91 -18.71 -8.41 2.15
CA GLU A 91 -18.38 -8.72 0.76
C GLU A 91 -18.31 -7.44 -0.09
N HIS A 92 -19.36 -6.61 -0.02
CA HIS A 92 -19.43 -5.36 -0.76
C HIS A 92 -18.28 -4.42 -0.39
N PHE A 93 -17.97 -4.28 0.90
CA PHE A 93 -16.86 -3.47 1.37
C PHE A 93 -15.51 -3.93 0.80
N LEU A 94 -15.23 -5.24 0.85
CA LEU A 94 -13.98 -5.80 0.31
C LEU A 94 -13.87 -5.60 -1.21
N ARG A 95 -14.98 -5.72 -1.95
CA ARG A 95 -15.03 -5.44 -3.40
C ARG A 95 -14.78 -3.96 -3.70
N ARG A 96 -15.39 -3.06 -2.92
CA ARG A 96 -15.17 -1.62 -3.07
C ARG A 96 -13.72 -1.26 -2.80
N LEU A 97 -13.10 -1.85 -1.78
CA LEU A 97 -11.70 -1.66 -1.46
C LEU A 97 -10.78 -2.17 -2.58
N GLU A 98 -11.05 -3.37 -3.10
CA GLU A 98 -10.34 -3.95 -4.25
C GLU A 98 -10.39 -2.99 -5.45
N HIS A 99 -11.57 -2.44 -5.75
CA HIS A 99 -11.74 -1.50 -6.86
C HIS A 99 -10.98 -0.18 -6.64
N LYS A 100 -11.10 0.42 -5.45
CA LYS A 100 -10.39 1.65 -5.09
C LYS A 100 -8.88 1.49 -5.22
N TRP A 101 -8.33 0.41 -4.67
CA TRP A 101 -6.89 0.13 -4.76
C TRP A 101 -6.45 -0.19 -6.18
N ARG A 102 -7.27 -0.90 -6.96
CA ARG A 102 -6.99 -1.14 -8.38
C ARG A 102 -6.87 0.16 -9.17
N ILE A 103 -7.78 1.12 -8.93
CA ILE A 103 -7.71 2.44 -9.56
C ILE A 103 -6.44 3.17 -9.10
N MET A 104 -6.24 3.29 -7.79
CA MET A 104 -5.09 3.98 -7.20
C MET A 104 -3.76 3.44 -7.72
N TRP A 105 -3.63 2.12 -7.86
CA TRP A 105 -2.42 1.44 -8.31
C TRP A 105 -2.26 1.38 -9.82
N SER A 106 -3.31 1.74 -10.58
CA SER A 106 -3.24 1.88 -12.04
C SER A 106 -2.75 3.25 -12.49
N VAL A 107 -2.71 4.25 -11.59
CA VAL A 107 -2.19 5.58 -11.89
C VAL A 107 -0.66 5.49 -12.00
N PRO A 108 -0.07 5.72 -13.18
CA PRO A 108 1.39 5.82 -13.30
C PRO A 108 1.86 7.01 -12.45
N LEU A 109 2.98 6.86 -11.74
CA LEU A 109 3.64 8.02 -11.14
C LEU A 109 4.01 8.97 -12.29
N GLU A 110 3.50 10.19 -12.26
CA GLU A 110 3.93 11.25 -13.18
C GLU A 110 5.45 11.37 -13.08
N ASP A 111 6.14 11.23 -14.21
CA ASP A 111 7.56 11.49 -14.27
C ASP A 111 7.73 13.02 -14.22
N PRO A 112 8.43 13.59 -13.21
CA PRO A 112 8.62 15.04 -13.13
C PRO A 112 9.38 15.63 -14.34
N MET A 113 9.93 14.78 -15.20
CA MET A 113 10.62 15.15 -16.44
C MET A 113 9.68 15.43 -17.62
N ASP A 114 8.39 15.11 -17.53
CA ASP A 114 7.41 15.33 -18.61
C ASP A 114 6.76 16.74 -18.58
N LYS A 115 7.16 17.61 -17.64
CA LYS A 115 6.63 18.98 -17.48
C LYS A 115 7.43 20.07 -18.20
N GLU A 116 8.04 19.76 -19.33
CA GLU A 116 8.54 20.76 -20.28
C GLU A 116 7.95 20.49 -21.67
N GLY A 117 6.72 20.97 -21.91
CA GLY A 117 6.10 20.83 -23.23
C GLY A 117 4.64 21.27 -23.30
N ASN A 118 4.45 22.55 -23.60
CA ASN A 118 3.23 23.18 -24.11
C ASN A 118 2.19 23.67 -23.08
N SER A 119 2.34 24.94 -22.71
CA SER A 119 1.26 25.82 -22.28
C SER A 119 0.38 26.20 -23.48
N GLU A 120 -0.83 25.67 -23.56
CA GLU A 120 -1.97 26.42 -24.12
C GLU A 120 -3.16 26.16 -23.20
N GLU A 121 -3.48 27.18 -22.41
CA GLU A 121 -4.70 27.27 -21.62
C GLU A 121 -5.87 27.53 -22.59
N ASP A 122 -6.96 26.76 -22.46
CA ASP A 122 -8.28 27.28 -22.77
C ASP A 122 -9.24 26.88 -21.64
N PRO A 123 -10.02 27.82 -21.10
CA PRO A 123 -10.86 27.61 -19.93
C PRO A 123 -12.25 27.10 -20.34
N ASP A 124 -12.94 26.52 -19.36
CA ASP A 124 -14.39 26.27 -19.30
C ASP A 124 -14.78 24.78 -19.37
N ASN A 125 -14.92 24.17 -18.19
CA ASN A 125 -16.21 23.59 -17.82
C ASN A 125 -16.31 23.46 -16.30
N ASN A 126 -17.19 24.26 -15.70
CA ASN A 126 -17.68 24.07 -14.34
C ASN A 126 -18.62 22.86 -14.32
N GLU A 127 -18.28 21.82 -13.55
CA GLU A 127 -19.29 20.96 -12.94
C GLU A 127 -18.98 20.88 -11.44
N GLU A 128 -19.76 21.65 -10.69
CA GLU A 128 -19.95 21.52 -9.25
C GLU A 128 -20.58 20.14 -8.99
N ASP A 129 -19.95 19.32 -8.17
CA ASP A 129 -20.63 18.18 -7.56
C ASP A 129 -20.33 18.22 -6.05
N ASP A 130 -21.29 18.81 -5.34
CA ASP A 130 -21.39 18.80 -3.89
C ASP A 130 -21.77 17.38 -3.43
N GLU A 131 -20.82 16.64 -2.85
CA GLU A 131 -21.16 15.55 -1.94
C GLU A 131 -20.75 15.92 -0.52
N GLU A 132 -21.76 16.19 0.31
CA GLU A 132 -21.65 16.44 1.74
C GLU A 132 -21.03 15.23 2.46
N ASP A 133 -19.89 15.49 3.12
CA ASP A 133 -19.17 14.54 3.96
C ASP A 133 -19.78 14.51 5.37
N ASP A 134 -20.82 13.69 5.56
CA ASP A 134 -21.32 13.34 6.91
C ASP A 134 -20.42 12.28 7.54
N ASN A 135 -19.22 12.71 7.95
CA ASN A 135 -18.35 11.95 8.83
C ASN A 135 -18.87 12.06 10.26
N ASN A 136 -19.79 11.17 10.62
CA ASN A 136 -20.07 10.90 12.02
C ASN A 136 -20.32 9.41 12.28
N ILE A 137 -19.85 9.01 13.47
CA ILE A 137 -20.26 7.85 14.28
C ILE A 137 -19.23 6.73 14.37
N ASP A 138 -18.43 6.93 15.42
CA ASP A 138 -18.19 6.02 16.55
C ASP A 138 -17.25 4.84 16.35
N ASN A 139 -16.02 5.15 16.71
CA ASN A 139 -15.02 4.26 17.26
C ASN A 139 -15.53 3.61 18.56
N GLU A 140 -16.26 2.49 18.47
CA GLU A 140 -16.48 1.61 19.61
C GLU A 140 -15.41 0.51 19.67
N GLU A 141 -14.51 0.75 20.63
CA GLU A 141 -13.56 -0.13 21.27
C GLU A 141 -14.22 -1.46 21.70
N TYR A 142 -13.92 -2.56 20.99
CA TYR A 142 -14.27 -3.90 21.47
C TYR A 142 -13.21 -4.39 22.45
N ARG A 143 -13.62 -4.38 23.73
CA ARG A 143 -12.95 -5.03 24.85
C ARG A 143 -13.27 -6.52 24.84
N ASP A 144 -12.25 -7.37 24.70
CA ASP A 144 -12.38 -8.81 24.92
C ASP A 144 -12.62 -9.07 26.41
N GLU A 145 -13.83 -9.52 26.77
CA GLU A 145 -14.08 -10.19 28.05
C GLU A 145 -13.99 -11.71 27.85
N GLU A 146 -12.83 -12.26 28.19
CA GLU A 146 -12.62 -13.68 28.43
C GLU A 146 -13.30 -14.04 29.76
N SER A 147 -14.45 -14.74 29.71
CA SER A 147 -15.01 -15.40 30.88
C SER A 147 -15.14 -16.91 30.63
N ALA A 148 -14.57 -17.63 31.58
CA ALA A 148 -14.32 -19.06 31.62
C ALA A 148 -15.60 -19.90 31.65
N GLU A 149 -15.56 -21.06 31.00
CA GLU A 149 -16.20 -22.27 31.52
C GLU A 149 -15.26 -23.47 31.35
N GLY A 150 -14.59 -23.82 32.44
CA GLY A 150 -13.88 -25.09 32.62
C GLY A 150 -14.37 -25.72 33.91
N SER A 151 -15.42 -26.53 33.82
CA SER A 151 -15.85 -27.42 34.90
C SER A 151 -15.51 -28.86 34.51
N VAL A 152 -14.59 -29.46 35.27
CA VAL A 152 -14.47 -30.91 35.52
C VAL A 152 -14.19 -31.08 37.00
#